data_AF-A0A0B6X3P2-F1
#
_entry.id   AF-A0A0B6X3P2-F1
#
_cell.length_a   1.000
_cell.length_b   1.000
_cell.length_c   1.000
_cell.angle_alpha   90.00
_cell.angle_beta   90.00
_cell.angle_gamma   90.00
#
_symmetry.space_group_name_H-M   'P 1'
#
loop_
_entity.id
_entity.type
_entity.pdbx_description
1 polymer ?
#
loop_
_entity_poly.entity_id
_entity_poly.type
_entity_poly.pdbx_seq_one_letter_code
_entity_poly.pdbx_strand_id
1 'polypeptide(L)' 'MRLVIATLGIVIAAIGGVIAYRAAFIEPSVGLLITDARVRPIPNGMRIAAGLLLLIGGATAAFIAARGRSD' A
#
# COMPACT_ATOMS: atom_id res chain seq x y z
N MET A 1 -13.35 -2.47 -21.03
CA MET A 1 -12.35 -1.54 -20.44
C MET A 1 -12.64 -1.17 -18.99
N ARG A 2 -13.83 -0.68 -18.62
CA ARG A 2 -14.12 -0.28 -17.24
C ARG A 2 -13.94 -1.38 -16.20
N LEU A 3 -14.43 -2.57 -16.52
CA LEU A 3 -14.29 -3.76 -15.67
C LEU A 3 -12.81 -4.08 -15.42
N VAL A 4 -11.98 -4.01 -16.46
CA VAL A 4 -10.53 -4.19 -16.36
C VAL A 4 -9.88 -3.13 -15.46
N ILE A 5 -10.28 -1.86 -15.58
CA ILE A 5 -9.77 -0.77 -14.73
C ILE A 5 -10.21 -0.96 -13.27
N ALA A 6 -11.46 -1.36 -13.05
CA ALA A 6 -11.98 -1.65 -11.72
C ALA A 6 -11.22 -2.82 -11.07
N THR A 7 -11.03 -3.92 -11.79
CA THR A 7 -10.27 -5.08 -11.31
C THR A 7 -8.81 -4.70 -11.02
N LEU A 8 -8.15 -3.95 -11.90
CA LEU A 8 -6.79 -3.45 -11.66
C LEU A 8 -6.72 -2.57 -10.40
N GLY A 9 -7.66 -1.66 -10.21
CA GLY A 9 -7.74 -0.82 -9.03
C GLY A 9 -7.89 -1.64 -7.74
N ILE A 10 -8.73 -2.67 -7.75
CA ILE A 10 -8.91 -3.59 -6.62
C ILE A 10 -7.61 -4.35 -6.32
N VAL A 11 -6.91 -4.87 -7.34
CA VAL A 11 -5.65 -5.58 -7.15
C VAL A 11 -4.58 -4.67 -6.56
N ILE A 12 -4.44 -3.44 -7.08
CA ILE A 12 -3.51 -2.44 -6.55
C ILE A 12 -3.85 -2.10 -5.09
N ALA A 13 -5.15 -1.94 -4.80
CA ALA A 13 -5.62 -1.65 -3.46
C ALA A 13 -5.24 -2.79 -2.49
N ALA A 14 -5.49 -4.04 -2.88
CA ALA A 14 -5.15 -5.22 -2.09
C ALA A 14 -3.65 -5.32 -1.81
N ILE A 15 -2.81 -5.09 -2.83
CA ILE A 15 -1.34 -5.06 -2.67
C ILE A 15 -0.93 -3.98 -1.66
N GLY A 16 -1.46 -2.76 -1.79
CA GLY A 16 -1.20 -1.67 -0.85
C GLY A 16 -1.60 -2.00 0.58
N GLY A 17 -2.79 -2.59 0.75
CA GLY A 17 -3.30 -3.04 2.05
C GLY A 17 -2.41 -4.10 2.71
N VAL A 18 -1.97 -5.10 1.94
CA VAL A 18 -1.04 -6.14 2.44
C VAL A 18 0.29 -5.52 2.86
N ILE A 19 0.84 -4.59 2.08
CA ILE A 19 2.10 -3.90 2.42
C ILE A 19 1.93 -3.10 3.71
N ALA A 20 0.86 -2.29 3.81
CA ALA A 20 0.60 -1.48 4.99
C ALA A 20 0.40 -2.34 6.24
N TYR A 21 -0.40 -3.40 6.15
CA TYR A 21 -0.65 -4.32 7.26
C TYR A 21 0.63 -5.02 7.71
N ARG A 22 1.41 -5.59 6.77
CA ARG A 22 2.66 -6.26 7.13
C ARG A 22 3.66 -5.29 7.75
N ALA A 23 3.81 -4.09 7.20
CA ALA A 23 4.74 -3.10 7.71
C ALA A 23 4.34 -2.56 9.09
N ALA A 24 3.03 -2.49 9.39
CA ALA A 24 2.51 -1.97 10.65
C ALA A 24 2.46 -3.00 11.78
N PHE A 25 2.17 -4.28 11.48
CA PHE A 25 1.83 -5.26 12.50
C PHE A 25 2.69 -6.52 12.52
N ILE A 26 3.33 -6.89 11.40
CA ILE A 26 4.10 -8.14 11.30
C ILE A 26 5.60 -7.86 11.35
N GLU A 27 6.06 -6.83 10.66
CA GLU A 27 7.47 -6.50 10.59
C GLU A 27 7.93 -5.76 11.84
N PRO A 28 9.22 -5.91 12.24
CA PRO A 28 9.78 -5.15 13.33
C PRO A 28 9.55 -3.66 13.12
N SER A 29 9.00 -2.98 14.13
CA SER A 29 8.75 -1.53 14.10
C SER A 29 10.02 -0.72 13.80
N VAL A 30 11.18 -1.32 14.05
CA VAL A 30 12.52 -0.81 13.75
C VAL A 30 13.34 -1.90 13.07
N GLY A 31 13.70 -1.67 11.80
CA GLY A 31 14.79 -2.40 11.17
C GLY A 31 16.12 -1.82 11.66
N LEU A 32 17.03 -2.66 12.16
CA LEU A 32 18.38 -2.22 12.51
C LEU A 32 19.25 -2.29 11.27
N LEU A 33 19.61 -1.13 10.71
CA LEU A 33 20.69 -1.08 9.73
C LEU A 33 22.01 -1.12 10.50
N ILE A 34 22.60 -2.31 10.57
CA ILE A 34 23.92 -2.49 11.16
C ILE A 34 24.93 -2.24 10.04
N THR A 35 25.63 -1.11 10.12
CA THR A 35 26.82 -0.81 9.31
C THR A 35 28.04 -0.90 10.20
N ASP A 36 29.24 -1.16 9.64
CA ASP A 36 30.48 -1.34 10.42
C ASP A 36 30.76 -0.22 11.43
N ALA A 37 30.19 0.97 11.24
CA ALA A 37 30.39 2.12 12.12
C ALA A 37 29.19 2.51 13.00
N ARG A 38 27.94 2.16 12.65
CA ARG A 38 26.73 2.61 13.39
C ARG A 38 25.53 1.68 13.21
N VAL A 39 24.73 1.60 14.27
CA VAL A 39 23.38 1.04 14.26
C VAL A 39 22.40 2.20 14.09
N ARG A 40 21.69 2.28 12.95
CA ARG A 40 20.64 3.28 12.75
C ARG A 40 19.26 2.59 12.71
N PRO A 41 18.29 3.04 13.52
CA PRO A 41 16.92 2.58 13.38
C PRO A 41 16.36 3.09 12.05
N ILE A 42 15.94 2.18 11.17
CA ILE A 42 15.17 2.52 9.97
C ILE A 42 13.69 2.41 10.38
N PRO A 43 12.97 3.54 10.46
CA PRO A 43 11.55 3.52 10.77
C PRO A 43 10.78 2.86 9.64
N ASN A 44 9.89 1.93 9.96
CA ASN A 44 9.04 1.27 8.97
C ASN A 44 7.91 2.18 8.44
N GLY A 45 7.81 3.42 8.95
CA GLY A 45 6.77 4.40 8.60
C GLY A 45 6.66 4.70 7.10
N MET A 46 7.78 4.72 6.37
CA MET A 46 7.77 4.94 4.92
C MET A 46 7.03 3.83 4.16
N ARG A 47 7.16 2.57 4.61
CA ARG A 47 6.51 1.42 3.98
C ARG A 47 5.02 1.38 4.30
N ILE A 48 4.65 1.77 5.52
CA ILE A 48 3.25 1.94 5.94
C ILE A 48 2.60 3.02 5.07
N ALA A 49 3.22 4.19 4.96
CA ALA A 49 2.70 5.30 4.15
C ALA A 49 2.55 4.92 2.67
N ALA A 50 3.56 4.26 2.08
CA ALA A 50 3.50 3.80 0.70
C ALA A 50 2.36 2.77 0.49
N GLY A 51 2.19 1.81 1.40
CA GLY A 51 1.10 0.84 1.35
C GLY A 51 -0.28 1.50 1.44
N LEU A 52 -0.45 2.49 2.33
CA LEU A 52 -1.70 3.24 2.46
C LEU A 52 -2.02 4.06 1.21
N LEU A 53 -1.03 4.71 0.60
CA LEU A 53 -1.22 5.46 -0.64
C LEU A 53 -1.67 4.55 -1.79
N LEU A 54 -1.06 3.36 -1.92
CA LEU A 54 -1.48 2.34 -2.89
C LEU A 54 -2.89 1.83 -2.61
N LEU A 55 -3.22 1.57 -1.34
CA LEU A 55 -4.55 1.12 -0.92
C LEU A 55 -5.62 2.13 -1.31
N ILE A 56 -5.44 3.39 -0.89
CA ILE A 56 -6.40 4.46 -1.14
C ILE A 56 -6.49 4.75 -2.65
N GLY A 57 -5.35 4.92 -3.32
CA GLY A 57 -5.31 5.20 -4.76
C GLY A 57 -5.98 4.11 -5.60
N GLY A 58 -5.66 2.83 -5.32
CA GLY A 58 -6.29 1.69 -5.99
C GLY A 58 -7.79 1.61 -5.74
N ALA A 59 -8.22 1.81 -4.49
CA ALA A 59 -9.63 1.78 -4.11
C ALA A 59 -10.42 2.93 -4.77
N THR A 60 -9.88 4.15 -4.78
CA THR A 60 -10.48 5.31 -5.45
C THR A 60 -10.59 5.08 -6.96
N ALA A 61 -9.53 4.57 -7.60
CA ALA A 61 -9.55 4.25 -9.02
C ALA A 61 -10.60 3.18 -9.36
N ALA A 62 -10.69 2.13 -8.55
CA ALA A 62 -11.69 1.08 -8.71
C ALA A 62 -13.12 1.62 -8.56
N PHE A 63 -13.33 2.45 -7.54
CA PHE A 63 -14.62 3.05 -7.24
C PHE A 63 -15.12 3.97 -8.36
N ILE A 64 -14.25 4.84 -8.88
CA ILE A 64 -14.60 5.74 -10.01
C ILE A 64 -14.90 4.92 -11.27
N ALA A 65 -14.07 3.91 -11.56
CA ALA A 65 -14.26 3.05 -12.73
C ALA A 65 -15.60 2.29 -12.69
N ALA A 66 -15.98 1.81 -11.51
CA ALA A 66 -17.26 1.14 -11.25
C ALA A 66 -18.45 2.11 -11.29
N ARG A 67 -18.31 3.31 -10.73
CA ARG A 67 -19.44 4.26 -10.61
C ARG A 67 -19.87 4.92 -11.90
N GLY A 68 -18.99 5.16 -12.86
CA GLY A 68 -19.40 6.01 -13.99
C GLY A 68 -20.39 5.37 -14.99
N ARG A 69 -21.16 4.34 -14.61
CA ARG A 69 -22.37 3.89 -15.32
C ARG A 69 -23.45 3.48 -14.31
N SER A 70 -24.22 4.49 -13.93
CA SER A 70 -25.58 4.37 -13.41
C SER A 70 -26.46 5.34 -14.23
N ASP A 71 -26.48 5.12 -15.55
CA ASP A 71 -27.50 5.65 -16.47
C ASP A 71 -28.20 4.43 -17.09
#